data_AF-A0AAD5J0V0-F1
#
_entry.id   AF-A0AAD5J0V0-F1
#
_cell.length_a   1.000
_cell.length_b   1.000
_cell.length_c   1.000
_cell.angle_alpha   90.00
_cell.angle_beta   90.00
_cell.angle_gamma   90.00
#
_symmetry.space_group_name_H-M   'P 1'
#
loop_
_entity.id
_entity.type
_entity.pdbx_description
1 polymer ?
#
loop_
_entity_poly.entity_id
_entity_poly.type
_entity_poly.pdbx_seq_one_letter_code
_entity_poly.pdbx_strand_id
1 'polypeptide(L)'
;MNTTAGSFALLGSILPGNAFVVTKLINAGAIILGKASMSEWAHFSGDAPNGWCARTGQGKNPHVLSADPCGSAISVAANMAAVSLGTETDGSILCPSIYNSVVGIKPTVAGLTGRDGVIPVAPRQDTVGTVADAVYVLDAIGGFDCNDEATREASKYIPLGGYKQFRRPCGLNKKRLGIVRNHPFFDKESEVSQAFELHIQTVRQEGAIVVDNLKIANIDDIMNSTASVEFLANAGLVASLVRSLADVIDFKFSKLVSIWSSHSLTHVWSSYLIVIYINGYAGKDHGIWPISFRNSPGHRRN
;
A
#
# COMPACT_ATOMS: atom_id res chain seq x y z
N MET A 1 -17.47 10.50 -9.30
CA MET A 1 -17.76 9.67 -8.10
C MET A 1 -17.38 10.48 -6.85
N ASN A 2 -18.06 10.28 -5.73
CA ASN A 2 -17.72 10.95 -4.47
C ASN A 2 -16.43 10.36 -3.87
N THR A 3 -15.52 11.22 -3.38
CA THR A 3 -14.31 10.81 -2.65
C THR A 3 -14.46 11.24 -1.20
N THR A 4 -14.67 10.28 -0.30
CA THR A 4 -15.21 10.63 1.03
C THR A 4 -14.41 10.15 2.22
N ALA A 5 -13.28 9.46 2.00
CA ALA A 5 -12.51 8.85 3.09
C ALA A 5 -13.36 7.91 4.00
N GLY A 6 -14.40 7.28 3.43
CA GLY A 6 -15.35 6.48 4.19
C GLY A 6 -16.32 7.27 5.09
N SER A 7 -16.23 8.60 5.12
CA SER A 7 -17.03 9.47 5.99
C SER A 7 -18.25 10.09 5.30
N PHE A 8 -19.32 10.30 6.06
CA PHE A 8 -20.48 11.07 5.61
C PHE A 8 -20.19 12.56 5.49
N ALA A 9 -19.19 13.09 6.20
CA ALA A 9 -18.85 14.51 6.17
C ALA A 9 -18.45 15.01 4.78
N LEU A 10 -17.90 14.13 3.94
CA LEU A 10 -17.47 14.44 2.57
C LEU A 10 -18.46 13.94 1.50
N LEU A 11 -19.63 13.41 1.91
CA LEU A 11 -20.66 13.01 0.96
C LEU A 11 -21.23 14.25 0.26
N GLY A 12 -21.23 14.23 -1.08
CA GLY A 12 -21.65 15.37 -1.90
C GLY A 12 -20.56 16.41 -2.14
N SER A 13 -19.33 16.18 -1.67
CA SER A 13 -18.21 17.07 -1.96
C SER A 13 -17.92 17.14 -3.46
N ILE A 14 -17.78 18.37 -3.97
CA ILE A 14 -17.42 18.64 -5.36
C ILE A 14 -15.90 18.78 -5.42
N LEU A 15 -15.25 17.83 -6.08
CA LEU A 15 -13.81 17.87 -6.30
C LEU A 15 -13.47 18.71 -7.54
N PRO A 16 -12.37 19.47 -7.53
CA PRO A 16 -11.96 20.30 -8.67
C PRO A 16 -11.51 19.47 -9.88
N GLY A 17 -11.15 18.20 -9.68
CA GLY A 17 -10.72 17.31 -10.75
C GLY A 17 -10.33 15.92 -10.27
N ASN A 18 -9.78 15.14 -11.19
CA ASN A 18 -9.20 13.84 -10.90
C ASN A 18 -7.85 13.99 -10.21
N ALA A 19 -7.53 13.08 -9.30
CA ALA A 19 -6.18 12.93 -8.77
C ALA A 19 -5.17 12.62 -9.89
N PHE A 20 -3.91 13.01 -9.72
CA PHE A 20 -2.86 12.83 -10.71
C PHE A 20 -2.81 11.38 -11.24
N VAL A 21 -2.74 10.40 -10.33
CA VAL A 21 -2.71 8.96 -10.65
C VAL A 21 -3.95 8.49 -11.41
N VAL A 22 -5.12 9.08 -11.16
CA VAL A 22 -6.37 8.74 -11.85
C VAL A 22 -6.32 9.26 -13.28
N THR A 23 -5.88 10.50 -13.46
CA THR A 23 -5.68 11.10 -14.79
C THR A 23 -4.73 10.27 -15.62
N LYS A 24 -3.61 9.80 -15.05
CA LYS A 24 -2.67 8.92 -15.77
C LYS A 24 -3.29 7.59 -16.19
N LEU A 25 -4.08 6.97 -15.31
CA LEU A 25 -4.77 5.71 -15.63
C LEU A 25 -5.79 5.88 -16.75
N ILE A 26 -6.60 6.94 -16.70
CA ILE A 26 -7.58 7.25 -17.74
C ILE A 26 -6.86 7.48 -19.08
N ASN A 27 -5.76 8.26 -19.07
CA ASN A 27 -4.95 8.49 -20.27
C ASN A 27 -4.27 7.22 -20.80
N ALA A 28 -4.01 6.24 -19.92
CA ALA A 28 -3.51 4.92 -20.31
C ALA A 28 -4.62 3.96 -20.80
N GLY A 29 -5.88 4.43 -20.89
CA GLY A 29 -7.01 3.63 -21.38
C GLY A 29 -7.70 2.78 -20.31
N ALA A 30 -7.45 3.05 -19.04
CA ALA A 30 -8.09 2.33 -17.94
C ALA A 30 -9.54 2.80 -17.72
N ILE A 31 -10.42 1.83 -17.48
CA ILE A 31 -11.82 2.05 -17.09
C ILE A 31 -11.90 2.03 -15.57
N ILE A 32 -12.37 3.12 -14.98
CA ILE A 32 -12.54 3.22 -13.53
C ILE A 32 -13.92 2.67 -13.15
N LEU A 33 -13.96 1.53 -12.46
CA LEU A 33 -15.20 0.87 -12.06
C LEU A 33 -15.86 1.55 -10.86
N GLY A 34 -15.05 2.07 -9.94
CA GLY A 34 -15.57 2.52 -8.66
C GLY A 34 -14.53 3.01 -7.67
N LYS A 35 -15.02 3.29 -6.46
CA LYS A 35 -14.23 3.56 -5.26
C LYS A 35 -14.48 2.40 -4.30
N ALA A 36 -13.43 1.80 -3.74
CA ALA A 36 -13.60 0.70 -2.81
C ALA A 36 -13.75 1.20 -1.36
N SER A 37 -14.26 0.32 -0.50
CA SER A 37 -14.30 0.54 0.95
C SER A 37 -12.89 0.67 1.51
N MET A 38 -12.77 1.39 2.62
CA MET A 38 -11.51 1.63 3.35
C MET A 38 -11.82 1.79 4.85
N SER A 39 -10.80 1.72 5.70
CA SER A 39 -10.92 2.20 7.08
C SER A 39 -11.24 3.70 7.05
N GLU A 40 -12.22 4.17 7.83
CA GLU A 40 -12.63 5.58 7.83
C GLU A 40 -11.44 6.50 8.14
N TRP A 41 -11.33 7.62 7.40
CA TRP A 41 -10.19 8.55 7.43
C TRP A 41 -8.85 7.85 7.35
N ALA A 42 -8.83 6.74 6.62
CA ALA A 42 -7.67 5.89 6.49
C ALA A 42 -7.14 5.47 7.87
N HIS A 43 -8.04 5.01 8.74
CA HIS A 43 -7.74 4.59 10.11
C HIS A 43 -7.20 5.70 11.04
N PHE A 44 -7.37 6.97 10.66
CA PHE A 44 -7.00 8.12 11.49
C PHE A 44 -8.20 8.75 12.24
N SER A 45 -9.22 7.95 12.55
CA SER A 45 -10.48 8.42 13.16
C SER A 45 -10.91 7.64 14.41
N GLY A 46 -9.96 7.33 15.29
CA GLY A 46 -10.22 6.65 16.57
C GLY A 46 -10.24 5.12 16.43
N ASP A 47 -10.91 4.44 17.36
CA ASP A 47 -10.79 2.99 17.57
C ASP A 47 -11.70 2.14 16.64
N ALA A 48 -12.02 2.63 15.44
CA ALA A 48 -12.85 1.90 14.50
C ALA A 48 -12.11 0.65 13.96
N PRO A 49 -12.79 -0.50 13.78
CA PRO A 49 -12.15 -1.69 13.24
C PRO A 49 -11.57 -1.47 11.84
N ASN A 50 -10.52 -2.24 11.50
CA ASN A 50 -9.94 -2.23 10.17
C ASN A 50 -10.97 -2.57 9.08
N GLY A 51 -10.95 -1.81 7.98
CA GLY A 51 -11.87 -1.98 6.87
C GLY A 51 -13.30 -1.48 7.13
N TRP A 52 -13.57 -0.90 8.30
CA TRP A 52 -14.85 -0.27 8.62
C TRP A 52 -14.86 1.20 8.19
N CYS A 53 -15.96 1.66 7.61
CA CYS A 53 -16.29 3.09 7.60
C CYS A 53 -17.80 3.35 7.68
N ALA A 54 -18.17 4.55 8.10
CA ALA A 54 -19.57 4.93 8.22
C ALA A 54 -20.36 4.78 6.91
N ARG A 55 -19.71 4.99 5.76
CA ARG A 55 -20.35 4.96 4.44
C ARG A 55 -20.70 3.58 3.90
N THR A 56 -19.88 2.57 4.19
CA THR A 56 -19.99 1.23 3.59
C THR A 56 -20.07 0.11 4.63
N GLY A 57 -19.95 0.44 5.91
CA GLY A 57 -19.91 -0.52 7.01
C GLY A 57 -18.59 -1.29 7.04
N GLN A 58 -18.65 -2.51 7.58
CA GLN A 58 -17.50 -3.38 7.76
C GLN A 58 -17.16 -4.14 6.46
N GLY A 59 -15.97 -3.89 5.91
CA GLY A 59 -15.37 -4.75 4.89
C GLY A 59 -15.14 -6.17 5.44
N LYS A 60 -15.27 -7.18 4.58
CA LYS A 60 -15.03 -8.59 4.94
C LYS A 60 -13.96 -9.20 4.05
N ASN A 61 -13.08 -9.99 4.65
CA ASN A 61 -12.08 -10.75 3.91
C ASN A 61 -12.78 -11.83 3.05
N PRO A 62 -12.51 -11.91 1.74
CA PRO A 62 -13.23 -12.81 0.84
C PRO A 62 -12.84 -14.29 1.00
N HIS A 63 -11.70 -14.59 1.64
CA HIS A 63 -11.24 -15.96 1.88
C HIS A 63 -11.77 -16.50 3.20
N VAL A 64 -11.75 -15.69 4.26
CA VAL A 64 -12.23 -16.06 5.60
C VAL A 64 -13.04 -14.91 6.19
N LEU A 65 -14.36 -15.04 6.22
CA LEU A 65 -15.27 -13.92 6.59
C LEU A 65 -15.08 -13.40 8.02
N SER A 66 -14.50 -14.19 8.93
CA SER A 66 -14.17 -13.78 10.30
C SER A 66 -12.77 -13.17 10.45
N ALA A 67 -11.94 -13.22 9.41
CA ALA A 67 -10.62 -12.64 9.42
C ALA A 67 -10.69 -11.13 9.19
N ASP A 68 -9.74 -10.42 9.80
CA ASP A 68 -9.55 -8.99 9.56
C ASP A 68 -9.18 -8.77 8.09
N PRO A 69 -9.90 -7.93 7.34
CA PRO A 69 -9.50 -7.56 5.97
C PRO A 69 -8.28 -6.63 5.90
N CYS A 70 -7.85 -6.05 7.03
CA CYS A 70 -6.82 -5.02 7.16
C CYS A 70 -6.97 -3.82 6.21
N GLY A 71 -8.17 -3.58 5.67
CA GLY A 71 -8.45 -2.50 4.72
C GLY A 71 -8.97 -2.97 3.36
N SER A 72 -8.50 -2.32 2.29
CA SER A 72 -9.26 -2.18 1.05
C SER A 72 -8.99 -3.22 -0.05
N ALA A 73 -8.04 -4.15 0.10
CA ALA A 73 -7.65 -5.12 -0.94
C ALA A 73 -8.74 -6.17 -1.31
N ILE A 74 -9.87 -6.16 -0.60
CA ILE A 74 -11.01 -7.06 -0.77
C ILE A 74 -11.48 -7.13 -2.23
N SER A 75 -11.58 -5.99 -2.92
CA SER A 75 -12.14 -5.93 -4.29
C SER A 75 -11.33 -6.73 -5.30
N VAL A 76 -9.99 -6.70 -5.18
CA VAL A 76 -9.09 -7.47 -6.03
C VAL A 76 -9.11 -8.94 -5.65
N ALA A 77 -9.03 -9.25 -4.35
CA ALA A 77 -9.05 -10.63 -3.87
C ALA A 77 -10.37 -11.36 -4.19
N ALA A 78 -11.48 -10.63 -4.26
CA ALA A 78 -12.78 -11.14 -4.66
C ALA A 78 -13.02 -11.14 -6.18
N ASN A 79 -12.01 -10.83 -7.01
CA ASN A 79 -12.11 -10.71 -8.47
C ASN A 79 -13.19 -9.71 -8.95
N MET A 80 -13.51 -8.69 -8.15
CA MET A 80 -14.43 -7.62 -8.56
C MET A 80 -13.75 -6.63 -9.52
N ALA A 81 -12.42 -6.61 -9.54
CA ALA A 81 -11.62 -5.84 -10.47
C ALA A 81 -10.25 -6.47 -10.71
N ALA A 82 -9.65 -6.15 -11.85
CA ALA A 82 -8.34 -6.66 -12.24
C ALA A 82 -7.24 -6.10 -11.32
N VAL A 83 -7.29 -4.79 -11.04
CA VAL A 83 -6.31 -4.11 -10.21
C VAL A 83 -6.97 -3.01 -9.39
N SER A 84 -6.25 -2.57 -8.36
CA SER A 84 -6.68 -1.41 -7.61
C SER A 84 -5.50 -0.57 -7.09
N LEU A 85 -5.72 0.71 -6.84
CA LEU A 85 -4.72 1.62 -6.26
C LEU A 85 -4.91 1.77 -4.77
N GLY A 86 -3.94 1.42 -3.94
CA GLY A 86 -3.95 1.70 -2.51
C GLY A 86 -3.22 3.01 -2.17
N THR A 87 -3.37 3.51 -0.95
CA THR A 87 -2.40 4.44 -0.36
C THR A 87 -1.77 3.80 0.86
N GLU A 88 -0.54 4.17 1.16
CA GLU A 88 0.10 3.75 2.40
C GLU A 88 0.82 4.92 3.02
N THR A 89 0.52 5.14 4.29
CA THR A 89 1.29 5.94 5.22
C THR A 89 2.20 5.01 6.04
N ASP A 90 1.59 3.96 6.61
CA ASP A 90 2.28 2.83 7.24
C ASP A 90 1.43 1.56 6.99
N GLY A 91 2.05 0.56 6.35
CA GLY A 91 1.51 -0.76 5.99
C GLY A 91 0.10 -0.88 5.38
N SER A 92 -0.54 0.18 4.95
CA SER A 92 -1.93 0.19 4.49
C SER A 92 -2.17 -0.20 3.03
N ILE A 93 -1.11 -0.42 2.26
CA ILE A 93 -1.13 -1.23 1.04
C ILE A 93 -0.71 -2.66 1.41
N LEU A 94 0.36 -2.82 2.18
CA LEU A 94 0.98 -4.11 2.45
C LEU A 94 0.12 -5.01 3.34
N CYS A 95 -0.41 -4.52 4.44
CA CYS A 95 -1.27 -5.25 5.36
C CYS A 95 -2.55 -5.79 4.68
N PRO A 96 -3.39 -4.98 4.00
CA PRO A 96 -4.53 -5.56 3.30
C PRO A 96 -4.10 -6.51 2.18
N SER A 97 -2.94 -6.28 1.54
CA SER A 97 -2.43 -7.22 0.53
C SER A 97 -2.06 -8.58 1.12
N ILE A 98 -1.37 -8.60 2.27
CA ILE A 98 -1.00 -9.80 3.02
C ILE A 98 -2.25 -10.55 3.47
N TYR A 99 -3.20 -9.86 4.11
CA TYR A 99 -4.39 -10.48 4.69
C TYR A 99 -5.37 -11.00 3.64
N ASN A 100 -5.39 -10.42 2.43
CA ASN A 100 -6.29 -10.83 1.35
C ASN A 100 -5.57 -11.66 0.26
N SER A 101 -4.33 -12.10 0.50
CA SER A 101 -3.54 -12.94 -0.42
C SER A 101 -3.39 -12.33 -1.83
N VAL A 102 -3.09 -11.04 -1.91
CA VAL A 102 -2.82 -10.32 -3.17
C VAL A 102 -1.48 -9.61 -3.09
N VAL A 103 -0.91 -9.24 -4.24
CA VAL A 103 0.37 -8.52 -4.30
C VAL A 103 0.13 -7.04 -4.05
N GLY A 104 0.83 -6.45 -3.09
CA GLY A 104 0.86 -5.00 -2.85
C GLY A 104 2.25 -4.42 -3.10
N ILE A 105 2.34 -3.27 -3.76
CA ILE A 105 3.57 -2.48 -3.85
C ILE A 105 3.32 -1.11 -3.24
N LYS A 106 4.03 -0.80 -2.16
CA LYS A 106 4.24 0.58 -1.71
C LYS A 106 5.48 1.15 -2.42
N PRO A 107 5.33 2.15 -3.28
CA PRO A 107 6.46 2.83 -3.93
C PRO A 107 7.36 3.59 -2.94
N THR A 108 8.46 4.11 -3.47
CA THR A 108 9.29 5.07 -2.73
C THR A 108 8.45 6.32 -2.44
N VAL A 109 8.34 6.62 -1.15
CA VAL A 109 7.52 7.71 -0.60
C VAL A 109 7.97 9.09 -1.07
N ALA A 110 9.24 9.24 -1.41
CA ALA A 110 9.79 10.44 -2.04
C ALA A 110 9.34 10.58 -3.51
N GLY A 111 8.05 10.38 -3.81
CA GLY A 111 7.41 10.86 -5.02
C GLY A 111 7.53 9.99 -6.27
N LEU A 112 7.62 8.66 -6.16
CA LEU A 112 7.46 7.85 -7.39
C LEU A 112 6.07 8.06 -8.01
N THR A 113 5.03 8.24 -7.19
CA THR A 113 3.65 8.50 -7.61
C THR A 113 3.18 9.84 -7.03
N GLY A 114 2.52 10.65 -7.86
CA GLY A 114 1.97 11.95 -7.43
C GLY A 114 0.80 11.76 -6.48
N ARG A 115 0.72 12.61 -5.45
CA ARG A 115 -0.32 12.56 -4.40
C ARG A 115 -1.36 13.67 -4.55
N ASP A 116 -1.24 14.49 -5.60
CA ASP A 116 -2.24 15.50 -5.90
C ASP A 116 -3.63 14.89 -6.09
N GLY A 117 -4.63 15.50 -5.46
CA GLY A 117 -6.02 15.02 -5.41
C GLY A 117 -6.27 13.80 -4.52
N VAL A 118 -5.31 13.39 -3.68
CA VAL A 118 -5.49 12.36 -2.63
C VAL A 118 -5.67 13.03 -1.28
N ILE A 119 -6.58 12.51 -0.44
CA ILE A 119 -6.77 13.02 0.92
C ILE A 119 -5.56 12.55 1.77
N PRO A 120 -4.74 13.47 2.32
CA PRO A 120 -3.49 13.10 2.98
C PRO A 120 -3.70 12.71 4.44
N VAL A 121 -2.74 11.96 4.98
CA VAL A 121 -2.52 11.75 6.42
C VAL A 121 -1.17 12.31 6.82
N ALA A 122 -0.07 11.76 6.30
CA ALA A 122 1.29 12.25 6.57
C ALA A 122 2.09 12.41 5.27
N PRO A 123 2.25 13.63 4.74
CA PRO A 123 2.92 13.88 3.45
C PRO A 123 4.38 13.43 3.33
N ARG A 124 5.03 12.97 4.40
CA ARG A 124 6.39 12.39 4.34
C ARG A 124 6.41 10.87 4.26
N GLN A 125 5.24 10.25 4.33
CA GLN A 125 5.01 8.80 4.37
C GLN A 125 4.01 8.36 3.32
N ASP A 126 2.99 9.18 3.08
CA ASP A 126 1.95 8.94 2.11
C ASP A 126 2.54 8.70 0.73
N THR A 127 2.11 7.61 0.11
CA THR A 127 2.32 7.32 -1.30
C THR A 127 1.12 6.56 -1.84
N VAL A 128 0.82 6.75 -3.13
CA VAL A 128 -0.13 5.88 -3.85
C VAL A 128 0.64 4.67 -4.37
N GLY A 129 0.12 3.48 -4.18
CA GLY A 129 0.68 2.25 -4.73
C GLY A 129 -0.39 1.36 -5.32
N THR A 130 -0.04 0.11 -5.57
CA THR A 130 -0.83 -0.78 -6.44
C THR A 130 -1.08 -2.10 -5.76
N VAL A 131 -2.27 -2.66 -5.98
CA VAL A 131 -2.68 -3.99 -5.52
C VAL A 131 -3.08 -4.83 -6.72
N ALA A 132 -2.41 -5.99 -6.87
CA ALA A 132 -2.35 -6.89 -8.03
C ALA A 132 -1.81 -6.25 -9.33
N ASP A 133 -1.25 -7.11 -10.20
CA ASP A 133 -0.53 -6.76 -11.45
C ASP A 133 0.34 -5.50 -11.32
N ALA A 134 1.00 -5.43 -10.16
CA ALA A 134 1.45 -4.19 -9.56
C ALA A 134 2.45 -3.41 -10.42
N VAL A 135 3.33 -4.11 -11.12
CA VAL A 135 4.35 -3.49 -11.98
C VAL A 135 3.72 -2.79 -13.19
N TYR A 136 2.61 -3.32 -13.73
CA TYR A 136 1.99 -2.70 -14.91
C TYR A 136 1.28 -1.41 -14.58
N VAL A 137 0.61 -1.39 -13.43
CA VAL A 137 -0.08 -0.23 -12.91
C VAL A 137 0.94 0.81 -12.43
N LEU A 138 2.02 0.38 -11.77
CA LEU A 138 3.08 1.27 -11.31
C LEU A 138 3.70 2.07 -12.45
N ASP A 139 3.93 1.43 -13.61
CA ASP A 139 4.42 2.11 -14.82
C ASP A 139 3.44 3.18 -15.34
N ALA A 140 2.15 2.93 -15.21
CA ALA A 140 1.13 3.87 -15.66
C ALA A 140 1.04 5.09 -14.73
N ILE A 141 1.13 4.88 -13.41
CA ILE A 141 0.89 5.94 -12.42
C ILE A 141 2.16 6.68 -11.99
N GLY A 142 3.34 6.08 -12.14
CA GLY A 142 4.61 6.67 -11.72
C GLY A 142 5.04 7.83 -12.60
N GLY A 143 5.55 8.92 -12.03
CA GLY A 143 6.04 10.07 -12.80
C GLY A 143 5.99 11.40 -12.07
N PHE A 144 6.56 12.42 -12.72
CA PHE A 144 6.56 13.79 -12.23
C PHE A 144 5.16 14.41 -12.24
N ASP A 145 4.78 14.96 -11.11
CA ASP A 145 3.57 15.73 -10.86
C ASP A 145 3.97 17.16 -10.48
N CYS A 146 3.54 18.16 -11.26
CA CYS A 146 3.89 19.55 -11.01
C CYS A 146 3.26 20.11 -9.73
N ASN A 147 2.20 19.48 -9.21
CA ASN A 147 1.52 19.86 -7.98
C ASN A 147 2.06 19.10 -6.75
N ASP A 148 2.99 18.17 -6.94
CA ASP A 148 3.63 17.41 -5.86
C ASP A 148 5.16 17.41 -6.04
N GLU A 149 5.81 18.37 -5.38
CA GLU A 149 7.26 18.60 -5.49
C GLU A 149 8.10 17.37 -5.10
N ALA A 150 7.59 16.49 -4.24
CA ALA A 150 8.28 15.26 -3.88
C ALA A 150 8.57 14.38 -5.10
N THR A 151 7.76 14.47 -6.16
CA THR A 151 7.93 13.67 -7.37
C THR A 151 9.08 14.13 -8.28
N ARG A 152 9.58 15.35 -8.09
CA ARG A 152 10.63 15.93 -8.94
C ARG A 152 11.89 15.09 -8.92
N GLU A 153 12.39 14.76 -7.73
CA GLU A 153 13.63 14.00 -7.60
C GLU A 153 13.44 12.54 -7.98
N ALA A 154 12.35 11.89 -7.57
CA ALA A 154 12.08 10.50 -7.94
C ALA A 154 11.92 10.28 -9.45
N SER A 155 11.37 11.27 -10.18
CA SER A 155 11.19 11.15 -11.63
C SER A 155 12.49 10.89 -12.39
N LYS A 156 13.63 11.37 -11.87
CA LYS A 156 14.96 11.16 -12.45
C LYS A 156 15.42 9.70 -12.40
N TYR A 157 14.86 8.91 -11.48
CA TYR A 157 15.22 7.51 -11.25
C TYR A 157 14.24 6.54 -11.89
N ILE A 158 13.22 7.04 -12.60
CA ILE A 158 12.29 6.18 -13.34
C ILE A 158 13.05 5.59 -14.55
N PRO A 159 13.16 4.25 -14.65
CA PRO A 159 13.91 3.62 -15.72
C PRO A 159 13.30 3.92 -17.10
N LEU A 160 14.17 4.17 -18.08
CA LEU A 160 13.75 4.29 -19.47
C LEU A 160 13.10 2.97 -19.91
N GLY A 161 11.83 3.01 -20.31
CA GLY A 161 11.04 1.80 -20.63
C GLY A 161 10.22 1.22 -19.46
N GLY A 162 10.21 1.87 -18.30
CA GLY A 162 9.38 1.49 -17.15
C GLY A 162 9.91 0.31 -16.35
N TYR A 163 9.21 -0.09 -15.30
CA TYR A 163 9.53 -1.20 -14.41
C TYR A 163 9.17 -2.57 -14.99
N LYS A 164 8.24 -2.66 -15.95
CA LYS A 164 7.86 -3.94 -16.61
C LYS A 164 9.07 -4.70 -17.18
N GLN A 165 10.09 -3.99 -17.64
CA GLN A 165 11.30 -4.57 -18.22
C GLN A 165 12.11 -5.42 -17.23
N PHE A 166 11.91 -5.25 -15.92
CA PHE A 166 12.59 -6.02 -14.89
C PHE A 166 11.89 -7.33 -14.53
N ARG A 167 10.74 -7.64 -15.15
CA ARG A 167 10.07 -8.93 -15.02
C ARG A 167 10.84 -10.01 -15.79
N ARG A 168 11.82 -10.61 -15.12
CA ARG A 168 12.68 -11.65 -15.69
C ARG A 168 12.38 -13.02 -15.06
N PRO A 169 12.12 -14.07 -15.85
CA PRO A 169 12.23 -15.44 -15.37
C PRO A 169 13.61 -15.63 -14.74
N CYS A 170 13.67 -16.20 -13.53
CA CYS A 170 14.91 -16.35 -12.74
C CYS A 170 15.58 -15.03 -12.28
N GLY A 171 14.81 -13.95 -12.08
CA GLY A 171 15.34 -12.67 -11.58
C GLY A 171 16.09 -12.74 -10.23
N LEU A 172 15.83 -13.78 -9.44
CA LEU A 172 16.45 -14.06 -8.14
C LEU A 172 17.89 -14.58 -8.24
N ASN A 173 18.31 -15.10 -9.39
CA ASN A 173 19.64 -15.67 -9.55
C ASN A 173 20.73 -14.65 -9.18
N LYS A 174 21.62 -15.07 -8.27
CA LYS A 174 22.72 -14.28 -7.67
C LYS A 174 22.27 -13.03 -6.90
N LYS A 175 20.98 -12.83 -6.64
CA LYS A 175 20.50 -11.73 -5.80
C LYS A 175 20.77 -12.05 -4.34
N ARG A 176 21.14 -11.03 -3.56
CA ARG A 176 21.38 -11.16 -2.12
C ARG A 176 20.14 -10.70 -1.38
N LEU A 177 19.57 -11.58 -0.56
CA LEU A 177 18.39 -11.29 0.24
C LEU A 177 18.72 -11.44 1.72
N GLY A 178 18.50 -10.37 2.46
CA GLY A 178 18.74 -10.31 3.89
C GLY A 178 17.50 -10.68 4.69
N ILE A 179 17.64 -11.54 5.70
CA ILE A 179 16.54 -11.96 6.57
C ILE A 179 16.80 -11.44 7.97
N VAL A 180 15.81 -10.74 8.53
CA VAL A 180 15.79 -10.26 9.91
C VAL A 180 14.87 -11.15 10.70
N ARG A 181 15.42 -11.90 11.66
CA ARG A 181 14.69 -12.89 12.47
C ARG A 181 14.34 -12.43 13.87
N ASN A 182 14.80 -11.26 14.27
CA ASN A 182 14.54 -10.76 15.60
C ASN A 182 13.10 -10.25 15.68
N HIS A 183 12.52 -10.31 16.88
CA HIS A 183 11.27 -9.63 17.19
C HIS A 183 11.36 -8.14 16.77
N PRO A 184 10.30 -7.54 16.23
CA PRO A 184 8.94 -8.05 16.04
C PRO A 184 8.67 -8.79 14.71
N PHE A 185 9.70 -9.02 13.88
CA PHE A 185 9.49 -9.50 12.50
C PHE A 185 9.23 -11.01 12.38
N PHE A 186 9.64 -11.79 13.37
CA PHE A 186 9.55 -13.25 13.30
C PHE A 186 9.17 -13.82 14.68
N ASP A 187 8.04 -14.52 14.73
CA ASP A 187 7.60 -15.25 15.90
C ASP A 187 7.80 -16.75 15.67
N LYS A 188 8.76 -17.36 16.39
CA LYS A 188 9.33 -18.66 16.06
C LYS A 188 8.32 -19.83 16.09
N GLU A 189 7.15 -19.66 16.70
CA GLU A 189 6.20 -20.75 16.93
C GLU A 189 4.88 -20.62 16.12
N SER A 190 4.79 -19.64 15.21
CA SER A 190 3.58 -19.45 14.40
C SER A 190 3.57 -20.32 13.12
N GLU A 191 2.36 -20.67 12.65
CA GLU A 191 2.17 -21.28 11.31
C GLU A 191 2.74 -20.39 10.19
N VAL A 192 2.68 -19.06 10.38
CA VAL A 192 3.26 -18.05 9.48
C VAL A 192 4.77 -18.24 9.36
N SER A 193 5.47 -18.52 10.45
CA SER A 193 6.90 -18.76 10.45
C SER A 193 7.28 -20.05 9.70
N GLN A 194 6.47 -21.10 9.79
CA GLN A 194 6.69 -22.32 9.02
C GLN A 194 6.52 -22.08 7.52
N ALA A 195 5.47 -21.35 7.12
CA ALA A 195 5.26 -20.96 5.73
C ALA A 195 6.41 -20.06 5.21
N PHE A 196 6.88 -19.13 6.05
CA PHE A 196 8.01 -18.27 5.71
C PHE A 196 9.31 -19.07 5.49
N GLU A 197 9.60 -20.09 6.30
CA GLU A 197 10.75 -20.97 6.07
C GLU A 197 10.71 -21.67 4.71
N LEU A 198 9.54 -22.18 4.32
CA LEU A 198 9.34 -22.80 3.01
C LEU A 198 9.59 -21.80 1.87
N HIS A 199 9.18 -20.54 2.04
CA HIS A 199 9.47 -19.49 1.07
C HIS A 199 10.96 -19.16 0.99
N ILE A 200 11.68 -19.10 2.11
CA ILE A 200 13.13 -18.90 2.11
C ILE A 200 13.83 -20.05 1.35
N GLN A 201 13.40 -21.30 1.57
CA GLN A 201 13.94 -22.46 0.86
C GLN A 201 13.70 -22.34 -0.65
N THR A 202 12.48 -21.95 -1.05
CA THR A 202 12.13 -21.71 -2.46
C THR A 202 13.05 -20.65 -3.07
N VAL A 203 13.23 -19.53 -2.38
CA VAL A 203 14.09 -18.42 -2.86
C VAL A 203 15.56 -18.82 -3.00
N ARG A 204 16.07 -19.69 -2.11
CA ARG A 204 17.42 -20.29 -2.25
C ARG A 204 17.52 -21.21 -3.47
N GLN A 205 16.51 -22.05 -3.69
CA GLN A 205 16.45 -22.96 -4.85
C GLN A 205 16.41 -22.19 -6.18
N GLU A 206 15.77 -21.02 -6.20
CA GLU A 206 15.74 -20.10 -7.34
C GLU A 206 17.06 -19.30 -7.54
N GLY A 207 18.11 -19.63 -6.79
CA GLY A 207 19.47 -19.12 -6.97
C GLY A 207 19.78 -17.82 -6.23
N ALA A 208 18.94 -17.39 -5.28
CA ALA A 208 19.26 -16.26 -4.41
C ALA A 208 20.25 -16.66 -3.30
N ILE A 209 21.14 -15.73 -2.97
CA ILE A 209 22.05 -15.81 -1.83
C ILE A 209 21.33 -15.23 -0.62
N VAL A 210 20.89 -16.10 0.29
CA VAL A 210 20.21 -15.68 1.51
C VAL A 210 21.21 -15.43 2.62
N VAL A 211 21.22 -14.20 3.15
CA VAL A 211 22.00 -13.80 4.32
C VAL A 211 21.05 -13.77 5.51
N ASP A 212 21.20 -14.76 6.39
CA ASP A 212 20.28 -14.96 7.50
C ASP A 212 20.74 -14.26 8.80
N ASN A 213 19.81 -14.02 9.73
CA ASN A 213 20.03 -13.35 11.01
C ASN A 213 20.66 -11.94 10.91
N LEU A 214 20.27 -11.17 9.90
CA LEU A 214 20.63 -9.76 9.85
C LEU A 214 19.98 -8.99 10.99
N LYS A 215 20.71 -7.99 11.47
CA LYS A 215 20.22 -7.04 12.47
C LYS A 215 19.99 -5.70 11.79
N ILE A 216 18.84 -5.11 12.04
CA ILE A 216 18.60 -3.70 11.73
C ILE A 216 19.07 -2.91 12.95
N ALA A 217 19.99 -1.97 12.74
CA ALA A 217 20.43 -1.09 13.80
C ALA A 217 19.25 -0.22 14.28
N ASN A 218 19.17 0.02 15.58
CA ASN A 218 18.13 0.85 16.22
C ASN A 218 16.70 0.38 15.94
N ILE A 219 16.50 -0.92 15.70
CA ILE A 219 15.16 -1.44 15.39
C ILE A 219 14.17 -1.22 16.53
N ASP A 220 14.62 -1.34 17.78
CA ASP A 220 13.76 -1.13 18.94
C ASP A 220 13.31 0.35 19.03
N ASP A 221 14.18 1.30 18.66
CA ASP A 221 13.83 2.72 18.58
C ASP A 221 12.87 3.00 17.43
N ILE A 222 13.08 2.36 16.27
CA ILE A 222 12.20 2.48 15.08
C ILE A 222 10.81 1.93 15.38
N MET A 223 10.72 0.82 16.10
CA MET A 223 9.44 0.15 16.40
C MET A 223 8.73 0.73 17.65
N ASN A 224 9.38 1.59 18.42
CA ASN A 224 8.79 2.17 19.63
C ASN A 224 7.91 3.38 19.30
N SER A 225 6.60 3.13 19.15
CA SER A 225 5.57 4.13 18.86
C SER A 225 5.43 5.25 19.91
N THR A 226 5.99 5.08 21.12
CA THR A 226 5.97 6.09 22.20
C THR A 226 7.26 6.92 22.29
N ALA A 227 8.38 6.40 21.79
CA ALA A 227 9.67 7.10 21.75
C ALA A 227 9.94 7.76 20.38
N SER A 228 9.23 7.35 19.33
CA SER A 228 9.11 8.11 18.10
C SER A 228 8.44 9.46 18.42
N VAL A 229 9.19 10.54 18.27
CA VAL A 229 8.86 11.95 18.64
C VAL A 229 7.54 12.47 18.03
N GLU A 230 6.89 11.70 17.18
CA GLU A 230 5.68 12.04 16.46
C GLU A 230 4.40 12.08 17.27
N PHE A 231 4.22 11.19 18.26
CA PHE A 231 2.99 11.21 19.06
C PHE A 231 2.89 12.52 19.83
N LEU A 232 4.02 13.08 20.27
CA LEU A 232 4.10 14.38 20.95
C LEU A 232 3.99 15.58 19.99
N ALA A 233 4.50 15.46 18.76
CA ALA A 233 4.39 16.54 17.77
C ALA A 233 2.95 16.73 17.26
N ASN A 234 2.16 15.65 17.16
CA ASN A 234 0.73 15.72 16.84
C ASN A 234 -0.16 15.92 18.09
N ALA A 235 0.27 15.51 19.29
CA ALA A 235 -0.40 15.81 20.56
C ALA A 235 -0.17 17.26 21.05
N GLY A 236 0.73 18.02 20.41
CA GLY A 236 0.87 19.46 20.59
C GLY A 236 -0.34 20.30 20.16
N LEU A 237 -1.46 19.67 19.74
CA LEU A 237 -2.76 20.31 19.52
C LEU A 237 -3.56 20.45 20.83
N VAL A 238 -2.93 20.93 21.92
CA VAL A 238 -3.68 21.31 23.14
C VAL A 238 -4.42 22.65 22.97
N ALA A 239 -4.29 23.32 21.83
CA ALA A 239 -5.18 24.41 21.43
C ALA A 239 -5.32 24.50 19.91
N SER A 240 -6.07 23.57 19.30
CA SER A 240 -6.55 23.78 17.93
C SER A 240 -7.74 24.73 17.93
N LEU A 241 -7.62 25.87 17.25
CA LEU A 241 -8.74 26.81 17.00
C LEU A 241 -9.75 26.26 15.97
N VAL A 242 -9.50 25.07 15.41
CA VAL A 242 -10.36 24.44 14.40
C VAL A 242 -11.62 23.89 15.07
N ARG A 243 -12.75 24.57 14.89
CA ARG A 243 -14.06 24.21 15.46
C ARG A 243 -15.11 23.91 14.40
N SER A 244 -14.76 24.06 13.12
CA SER A 244 -15.68 23.89 11.99
C SER A 244 -15.01 23.31 10.74
N LEU A 245 -15.82 22.82 9.79
CA LEU A 245 -15.36 22.36 8.48
C LEU A 245 -14.68 23.47 7.67
N ALA A 246 -15.10 24.72 7.87
CA ALA A 246 -14.44 25.89 7.28
C ALA A 246 -13.04 26.09 7.84
N ASP A 247 -12.83 25.87 9.14
CA ASP A 247 -11.50 25.96 9.77
C ASP A 247 -10.56 24.85 9.27
N VAL A 248 -11.09 23.68 8.91
CA VAL A 248 -10.30 22.60 8.28
C VAL A 248 -9.86 22.99 6.87
N ILE A 249 -10.73 23.69 6.13
CA ILE A 249 -10.42 24.21 4.79
C ILE A 249 -9.38 25.36 4.88
N ASP A 250 -9.52 26.28 5.83
CA ASP A 250 -8.59 27.40 6.04
C ASP A 250 -7.24 26.98 6.64
N PHE A 251 -7.23 25.93 7.49
CA PHE A 251 -5.99 25.33 8.00
C PHE A 251 -5.11 24.78 6.87
N LYS A 252 -5.73 24.32 5.76
CA LYS A 252 -4.98 23.85 4.58
C LYS A 252 -4.24 24.96 3.83
N PHE A 253 -4.61 26.23 3.95
CA PHE A 253 -4.00 27.30 3.13
C PHE A 253 -2.93 28.13 3.84
N SER A 254 -3.03 28.33 5.16
CA SER A 254 -2.22 29.36 5.85
C SER A 254 -0.95 28.86 6.55
N LYS A 255 -0.89 27.59 6.98
CA LYS A 255 0.24 27.04 7.77
C LYS A 255 1.16 26.06 7.05
N LEU A 256 0.83 25.64 5.82
CA LEU A 256 1.67 24.75 5.00
C LEU A 256 3.03 25.36 4.60
N VAL A 257 3.24 26.68 4.74
CA VAL A 257 4.50 27.33 4.34
C VAL A 257 5.49 27.51 5.51
N SER A 258 5.03 27.68 6.75
CA SER A 258 5.91 28.15 7.85
C SER A 258 6.47 27.05 8.76
N ILE A 259 5.82 25.89 8.85
CA ILE A 259 6.29 24.77 9.69
C ILE A 259 7.31 23.87 8.93
N TRP A 260 7.47 24.09 7.63
CA TRP A 260 8.12 23.17 6.69
C TRP A 260 9.65 23.22 6.60
N SER A 261 10.33 24.03 7.42
CA SER A 261 11.80 24.19 7.34
C SER A 261 12.59 23.36 8.35
N SER A 262 11.97 22.61 9.27
CA SER A 262 12.74 21.94 10.31
C SER A 262 12.12 20.63 10.82
N HIS A 263 12.97 19.60 10.92
CA HIS A 263 12.79 18.33 11.62
C HIS A 263 12.07 17.22 10.85
N SER A 264 12.72 16.06 10.83
CA SER A 264 12.38 14.77 10.21
C SER A 264 11.58 13.84 11.14
N LEU A 265 11.04 12.75 10.57
CA LEU A 265 10.56 11.48 11.18
C LEU A 265 9.04 11.23 11.16
N THR A 266 8.67 9.93 11.27
CA THR A 266 7.63 9.09 10.58
C THR A 266 6.87 8.11 11.51
N HIS A 267 5.58 7.72 11.23
CA HIS A 267 4.76 6.51 11.63
C HIS A 267 3.21 6.72 11.86
N VAL A 268 2.32 6.35 10.90
CA VAL A 268 0.84 6.14 11.09
C VAL A 268 0.22 5.31 9.93
N TRP A 269 -0.79 4.44 10.15
CA TRP A 269 -1.44 3.59 9.12
C TRP A 269 -2.59 4.30 8.36
N SER A 270 -2.70 4.18 7.02
CA SER A 270 -3.79 4.73 6.17
C SER A 270 -3.88 4.23 4.71
N SER A 271 -5.05 3.69 4.24
CA SER A 271 -5.32 3.33 2.82
C SER A 271 -6.55 3.99 2.16
N TYR A 272 -6.44 4.35 0.88
CA TYR A 272 -7.52 4.68 -0.08
C TYR A 272 -7.50 3.72 -1.28
N LEU A 273 -8.66 3.31 -1.81
CA LEU A 273 -8.74 2.40 -2.97
C LEU A 273 -9.50 2.91 -4.21
N ILE A 274 -8.86 2.83 -5.39
CA ILE A 274 -9.49 3.03 -6.72
C ILE A 274 -9.53 1.70 -7.46
N VAL A 275 -10.71 1.33 -7.96
CA VAL A 275 -10.98 0.02 -8.58
C VAL A 275 -10.96 0.17 -10.10
N ILE A 276 -10.15 -0.64 -10.80
CA ILE A 276 -9.80 -0.41 -12.21
C ILE A 276 -9.94 -1.68 -13.06
N TYR A 277 -10.49 -1.51 -14.26
CA TYR A 277 -10.49 -2.47 -15.36
C TYR A 277 -9.66 -1.92 -16.52
N ILE A 278 -8.76 -2.71 -17.13
CA ILE A 278 -7.93 -2.26 -18.25
C ILE A 278 -8.45 -2.91 -19.53
N ASN A 279 -8.92 -2.11 -20.50
CA ASN A 279 -9.48 -2.61 -21.75
C ASN A 279 -8.37 -3.13 -22.68
N GLY A 280 -8.54 -4.33 -23.25
CA GLY A 280 -7.52 -5.03 -24.06
C GLY A 280 -6.80 -6.18 -23.34
N TYR A 281 -7.11 -6.43 -22.07
CA TYR A 281 -6.55 -7.55 -21.29
C TYR A 281 -7.42 -8.82 -21.40
N ALA A 282 -7.50 -9.37 -22.61
CA ALA A 282 -7.88 -10.77 -22.84
C ALA A 282 -6.61 -11.54 -23.24
N GLY A 283 -5.62 -11.54 -22.35
CA GLY A 283 -4.29 -12.08 -22.59
C GLY A 283 -4.14 -13.44 -21.92
N LYS A 284 -4.12 -14.48 -22.76
CA LYS A 284 -3.77 -15.87 -22.45
C LYS A 284 -2.54 -15.93 -21.51
N ASP A 285 -2.55 -16.91 -20.61
CA ASP A 285 -1.52 -17.21 -19.59
C ASP A 285 -1.75 -16.64 -18.17
N HIS A 286 -3.02 -16.59 -17.74
CA HIS A 286 -3.34 -16.57 -16.31
C HIS A 286 -3.19 -17.97 -15.70
N GLY A 287 -1.94 -18.40 -15.56
CA GLY A 287 -1.58 -19.32 -14.49
C GLY A 287 -1.41 -18.48 -13.22
N ILE A 288 -2.43 -18.45 -12.36
CA ILE A 288 -2.11 -18.66 -10.94
C ILE A 288 -1.28 -19.95 -11.00
N TRP A 289 0.00 -19.89 -10.68
CA TRP A 289 0.71 -21.12 -10.42
C TRP A 289 0.20 -21.56 -9.06
N PRO A 290 -0.75 -22.53 -8.94
CA PRO A 290 -0.73 -23.32 -7.74
C PRO A 290 0.68 -23.90 -7.71
N ILE A 291 1.39 -23.71 -6.61
CA ILE A 291 2.46 -24.62 -6.26
C ILE A 291 1.77 -25.98 -6.11
N SER A 292 1.65 -26.68 -7.22
CA SER A 292 1.09 -28.02 -7.29
C SER A 292 2.12 -28.93 -6.63
N PHE A 293 1.85 -29.37 -5.41
CA PHE A 293 2.53 -30.52 -4.83
C PHE A 293 2.22 -31.74 -5.70
N ARG A 294 3.05 -31.99 -6.73
CA ARG A 294 3.06 -33.29 -7.41
C ARG A 294 3.69 -34.29 -6.46
N ASN A 295 2.86 -35.09 -5.79
CA ASN A 295 3.31 -36.38 -5.26
C ASN A 295 3.72 -37.25 -6.45
N SER A 296 5.02 -37.48 -6.62
CA SER A 296 5.51 -38.53 -7.53
C SER A 296 5.21 -39.91 -6.91
N PRO A 297 4.70 -40.87 -7.70
CA PRO A 297 4.34 -42.20 -7.23
C PRO A 297 5.57 -43.10 -7.21
N GLY A 298 5.72 -43.89 -6.14
CA GLY A 298 6.62 -45.03 -6.18
C GLY A 298 7.09 -45.50 -4.82
N HIS A 299 6.39 -46.49 -4.27
CA HIS A 299 7.04 -47.75 -3.91
C HIS A 299 5.97 -48.83 -3.73
N ARG A 300 5.87 -49.72 -4.74
CA ARG A 300 5.43 -51.09 -4.51
C ARG A 300 6.45 -51.73 -3.56
N ARG A 301 5.98 -52.38 -2.51
CA ARG A 301 6.69 -53.51 -1.92
C ARG A 301 5.74 -54.70 -1.92
N ASN A 302 6.34 -55.82 -2.29
CA ASN A 302 5.76 -57.17 -2.37
C ASN A 302 5.04 -57.57 -1.09
#